data_AF-A0A951N4U1-F1
#
_entry.id   AF-A0A951N4U1-F1
#
_cell.length_a   1.000
_cell.length_b   1.000
_cell.length_c   1.000
_cell.angle_alpha   90.00
_cell.angle_beta   90.00
_cell.angle_gamma   90.00
#
_symmetry.space_group_name_H-M   'P 1'
#
loop_
_entity.id
_entity.type
_entity.pdbx_description
1 polymer ?
#
loop_
_entity_poly.entity_id
_entity_poly.type
_entity_poly.pdbx_seq_one_letter_code
_entity_poly.pdbx_strand_id
1 'polypeptide(L)'
;MDCLELWRQLRAARPWREDVKTDWATAHPRDPARFRLLLTRAGLTERQFELRKSCWDCDHIVEVTNGGGSCDLSNLQTLCCRCHKEKTAQLNRRSR
;
A
#
# COMPACT_ATOMS: atom_id res chain seq x y z
N MET A 1 5.92 -5.44 10.99
CA MET A 1 6.03 -4.02 10.59
C MET A 1 4.65 -3.42 10.76
N ASP A 2 4.51 -2.33 11.51
CA ASP A 2 3.22 -1.64 11.65
C ASP A 2 2.89 -0.89 10.35
N CYS A 3 1.90 -1.40 9.60
CA CYS A 3 1.49 -0.82 8.33
C CYS A 3 0.75 0.53 8.48
N LEU A 4 0.14 0.82 9.64
CA LEU A 4 -0.53 2.10 9.90
C LEU A 4 0.50 3.22 10.05
N GLU A 5 1.54 2.96 10.82
CA GLU A 5 2.64 3.91 11.00
C GLU A 5 3.41 4.15 9.69
N LEU A 6 3.65 3.10 8.91
CA LEU A 6 4.24 3.24 7.58
C LEU A 6 3.41 4.15 6.65
N TRP A 7 2.08 4.03 6.67
CA TRP A 7 1.21 4.90 5.88
C TRP A 7 1.25 6.35 6.34
N ARG A 8 1.24 6.61 7.65
CA ARG A 8 1.40 7.97 8.20
C ARG A 8 2.70 8.61 7.73
N GLN A 9 3.80 7.85 7.76
CA GLN A 9 5.10 8.31 7.28
C GLN A 9 5.11 8.57 5.77
N LEU A 10 4.47 7.72 4.96
CA LEU A 10 4.33 7.93 3.52
C LEU A 10 3.55 9.20 3.19
N ARG A 11 2.45 9.45 3.90
CA ARG A 11 1.65 10.67 3.71
C ARG A 11 2.44 11.93 4.03
N ALA A 12 3.24 11.89 5.10
CA ALA A 12 4.10 13.01 5.50
C ALA A 12 5.29 13.23 4.56
N ALA A 13 5.83 12.17 3.94
CA ALA A 13 7.02 12.24 3.09
C ALA A 13 6.72 12.50 1.60
N ARG A 14 5.45 12.50 1.18
CA ARG A 14 5.07 12.57 -0.24
C ARG A 14 5.59 13.86 -0.91
N PRO A 15 6.33 13.77 -2.04
CA PRO A 15 6.78 14.94 -2.79
C PRO A 15 5.59 15.69 -3.41
N TRP A 16 5.78 16.98 -3.60
CA TRP A 16 4.74 17.91 -4.04
C TRP A 16 4.27 17.64 -5.49
N ARG A 17 2.99 17.89 -5.79
CA ARG A 17 2.43 18.00 -7.15
C ARG A 17 1.81 19.39 -7.33
N GLU A 18 1.89 19.92 -8.55
CA GLU A 18 1.57 21.31 -8.92
C GLU A 18 0.16 21.82 -8.60
N ASP A 19 -0.75 20.93 -8.23
CA ASP A 19 -2.19 21.16 -8.22
C ASP A 19 -2.78 21.71 -6.91
N VAL A 20 -1.99 21.94 -5.86
CA VAL A 20 -2.52 22.39 -4.55
C VAL A 20 -1.82 23.66 -4.05
N LYS A 21 -2.49 24.81 -4.25
CA LYS A 21 -2.14 26.12 -3.70
C LYS A 21 -2.86 26.37 -2.37
N THR A 22 -2.32 25.90 -1.25
CA THR A 22 -2.64 26.49 0.07
C THR A 22 -1.48 26.34 1.04
N ASP A 23 -0.95 27.50 1.45
CA ASP A 23 -0.01 27.86 2.52
C ASP A 23 1.21 26.95 2.81
N TRP A 24 2.41 27.49 2.58
CA TRP A 24 3.65 26.75 2.31
C TRP A 24 4.68 26.71 3.46
N ALA A 25 4.47 27.43 4.55
CA ALA A 25 5.52 27.63 5.56
C ALA A 25 5.62 26.52 6.64
N THR A 26 4.58 25.69 6.82
CA THR A 26 4.48 24.74 7.95
C THR A 26 4.35 23.26 7.55
N ALA A 27 4.27 22.95 6.26
CA ALA A 27 3.91 21.63 5.76
C ALA A 27 5.13 20.73 5.44
N HIS A 28 5.69 20.11 6.49
CA HIS A 28 6.57 18.93 6.51
C HIS A 28 7.91 18.99 5.71
N PRO A 29 9.03 18.49 6.25
CA PRO A 29 10.26 18.34 5.49
C PRO A 29 10.07 17.30 4.37
N ARG A 30 10.04 17.79 3.12
CA ARG A 30 9.91 17.00 1.89
C ARG A 30 11.25 16.34 1.58
N ASP A 31 11.33 15.02 1.69
CA ASP A 31 12.54 14.24 1.44
C ASP A 31 12.24 13.11 0.43
N PRO A 32 12.60 13.30 -0.86
CA PRO A 32 12.39 12.29 -1.90
C PRO A 32 13.09 10.96 -1.61
N ALA A 33 14.27 10.98 -0.98
CA ALA A 33 14.99 9.77 -0.62
C ALA A 33 14.25 9.00 0.46
N ARG A 34 13.74 9.69 1.49
CA ARG A 34 12.87 9.10 2.51
C ARG A 34 11.58 8.56 1.91
N PHE A 35 10.94 9.29 0.99
CA PHE A 35 9.73 8.82 0.31
C PHE A 35 9.98 7.52 -0.45
N ARG A 36 11.05 7.45 -1.24
CA ARG A 36 11.44 6.26 -1.98
C ARG A 36 11.78 5.07 -1.07
N LEU A 37 12.43 5.32 0.07
CA LEU A 37 12.70 4.30 1.08
C LEU A 37 11.40 3.73 1.67
N LEU A 38 10.44 4.60 2.00
CA LEU A 38 9.15 4.21 2.57
C LEU A 38 8.31 3.43 1.56
N LEU A 39 8.34 3.81 0.27
CA LEU A 39 7.67 3.05 -0.79
C LEU A 39 8.26 1.65 -0.92
N THR A 40 9.59 1.53 -0.90
CA THR A 40 10.27 0.23 -0.89
C THR A 40 9.80 -0.63 0.29
N ARG A 41 9.67 -0.04 1.48
CA ARG A 41 9.14 -0.74 2.68
C ARG A 41 7.68 -1.13 2.55
N ALA A 42 6.86 -0.34 1.86
CA ALA A 42 5.47 -0.66 1.55
C ALA A 42 5.34 -1.70 0.42
N GLY A 43 6.46 -2.14 -0.16
CA GLY A 43 6.47 -3.03 -1.30
C GLY A 43 5.94 -2.37 -2.56
N LEU A 44 6.14 -1.07 -2.75
CA LEU A 44 5.69 -0.31 -3.90
C LEU A 44 6.85 0.40 -4.60
N THR A 45 6.74 0.55 -5.92
CA THR A 45 7.54 1.54 -6.68
C THR A 45 6.82 2.89 -6.72
N GLU A 46 7.54 3.96 -7.06
CA GLU A 46 6.94 5.29 -7.28
C GLU A 46 5.81 5.23 -8.30
N ARG A 47 6.05 4.61 -9.47
CA ARG A 47 5.03 4.41 -10.51
C ARG A 47 3.80 3.66 -9.99
N GLN A 48 3.99 2.59 -9.21
CA GLN A 48 2.86 1.84 -8.63
C GLN A 48 2.05 2.70 -7.66
N PHE A 49 2.72 3.50 -6.83
CA PHE A 49 2.06 4.41 -5.90
C PHE A 49 1.30 5.53 -6.61
N GLU A 50 1.84 6.08 -7.69
CA GLU A 50 1.18 7.13 -8.46
C GLU A 50 -0.12 6.67 -9.13
N LEU A 51 -0.13 5.44 -9.66
CA LEU A 51 -1.30 4.86 -10.30
C LEU A 51 -2.41 4.52 -9.30
N ARG A 52 -2.04 3.98 -8.12
CA ARG A 52 -3.01 3.51 -7.12
C ARG A 52 -3.45 4.61 -6.15
N LYS A 53 -2.58 5.58 -5.87
CA LYS A 53 -2.72 6.63 -4.83
C LYS A 53 -2.99 6.09 -3.41
N SER A 54 -2.77 4.80 -3.17
CA SER A 54 -2.96 4.12 -1.88
C SER A 54 -1.86 3.07 -1.66
N CYS A 55 -1.72 2.61 -0.40
CA CYS A 55 -0.81 1.52 -0.03
C CYS A 55 -1.54 0.30 0.56
N TRP A 56 -2.81 0.15 0.21
CA TRP A 56 -3.68 -0.93 0.66
C TRP A 56 -4.44 -1.54 -0.51
N ASP A 57 -4.79 -2.82 -0.37
CA ASP A 57 -5.56 -3.63 -1.30
C ASP A 57 -6.70 -4.34 -0.55
N CYS A 58 -7.83 -4.55 -1.24
CA CYS A 58 -8.86 -5.47 -0.81
C CYS A 58 -8.47 -6.87 -1.27
N ASP A 59 -8.54 -7.85 -0.38
CA ASP A 59 -8.17 -9.23 -0.64
C ASP A 59 -9.17 -10.19 0.00
N HIS A 60 -9.25 -11.42 -0.50
CA HIS A 60 -10.13 -12.42 0.08
C HIS A 60 -9.58 -12.95 1.41
N ILE A 61 -10.40 -13.35 2.38
CA ILE A 61 -9.93 -14.04 3.59
C ILE A 61 -9.55 -15.47 3.21
N VAL A 62 -10.50 -16.21 2.66
CA VAL A 62 -10.31 -17.51 2.00
C VAL A 62 -10.02 -17.26 0.53
N GLU A 63 -8.94 -17.82 -0.01
CA GLU A 63 -8.55 -17.58 -1.39
C GLU A 63 -9.52 -18.24 -2.39
N VAL A 64 -9.66 -17.66 -3.59
CA VAL A 64 -10.53 -18.18 -4.65
C VAL A 64 -10.20 -19.64 -5.00
N THR A 65 -8.91 -19.98 -5.08
CA THR A 65 -8.45 -21.36 -5.34
C THR A 65 -8.86 -22.36 -4.27
N ASN A 66 -9.17 -21.88 -3.06
CA ASN A 66 -9.61 -22.68 -1.92
C ASN A 66 -11.13 -22.57 -1.70
N GLY A 67 -11.88 -22.12 -2.72
CA GLY A 67 -13.35 -22.00 -2.66
C GLY A 67 -13.86 -20.64 -2.17
N GLY A 68 -13.00 -19.65 -1.94
CA GLY A 68 -13.39 -18.30 -1.49
C GLY A 68 -13.90 -17.35 -2.58
N GLY A 69 -14.43 -17.88 -3.68
CA GLY A 69 -14.82 -17.11 -4.87
C GLY A 69 -16.06 -16.20 -4.72
N SER A 70 -16.67 -16.15 -3.53
CA SER A 70 -17.76 -15.21 -3.27
C SER A 70 -17.20 -13.84 -2.90
N CYS A 71 -17.64 -12.79 -3.60
CA CYS A 71 -17.34 -11.39 -3.29
C CYS A 71 -18.15 -10.86 -2.09
N ASP A 72 -18.61 -11.75 -1.21
CA ASP A 72 -19.30 -11.38 0.02
C ASP A 72 -18.36 -10.59 0.94
N LEU A 73 -18.88 -9.54 1.55
CA LEU A 73 -18.11 -8.71 2.50
C LEU A 73 -17.54 -9.54 3.67
N SER A 74 -18.17 -10.66 4.01
CA SER A 74 -17.69 -11.59 5.05
C SER A 74 -16.38 -12.30 4.69
N ASN A 75 -16.04 -12.37 3.40
CA ASN A 75 -14.80 -12.98 2.91
C ASN A 75 -13.81 -11.95 2.36
N LEU A 76 -13.99 -10.66 2.66
CA LEU A 76 -13.05 -9.61 2.25
C LEU A 76 -12.28 -9.05 3.46
N GLN A 77 -11.01 -8.75 3.24
CA GLN A 77 -10.14 -8.11 4.22
C GLN A 77 -9.32 -7.00 3.55
N THR A 78 -8.93 -6.01 4.35
CA THR A 78 -8.03 -4.94 3.91
C THR A 78 -6.60 -5.31 4.30
N LEU A 79 -5.69 -5.34 3.33
CA LEU A 79 -4.27 -5.59 3.55
C LEU A 79 -3.44 -4.42 3.03
N CYS A 80 -2.33 -4.09 3.69
CA CYS A 80 -1.33 -3.23 3.05
C CYS A 80 -0.70 -3.96 1.86
N CYS A 81 -0.27 -3.22 0.82
CA CYS A 81 0.25 -3.81 -0.43
C CYS A 81 1.39 -4.81 -0.20
N ARG A 82 2.24 -4.57 0.81
CA ARG A 82 3.28 -5.53 1.21
C ARG A 82 2.69 -6.84 1.72
N CYS A 83 1.78 -6.79 2.70
CA CYS A 83 1.16 -7.99 3.27
C CYS A 83 0.34 -8.75 2.22
N HIS A 84 -0.33 -8.02 1.33
CA HIS A 84 -1.03 -8.62 0.20
C HIS A 84 -0.06 -9.39 -0.72
N LYS A 85 1.06 -8.78 -1.12
CA LYS A 85 2.12 -9.46 -1.90
C LYS A 85 2.69 -10.69 -1.20
N GLU A 86 2.93 -10.60 0.11
CA GLU A 86 3.42 -11.72 0.91
C GLU A 86 2.41 -12.87 0.91
N LYS A 87 1.11 -12.58 1.07
CA LYS A 87 0.05 -13.58 1.01
C LYS A 87 -0.06 -14.23 -0.37
N THR A 88 -0.06 -13.45 -1.45
CA THR A 88 -0.06 -13.99 -2.83
C THR A 88 1.16 -14.89 -3.07
N ALA A 89 2.34 -14.49 -2.59
CA ALA A 89 3.55 -15.30 -2.73
C ALA A 89 3.46 -16.62 -1.95
N GLN A 90 2.87 -16.62 -0.75
CA GLN A 90 2.62 -17.84 0.02
C GLN A 90 1.62 -18.75 -0.69
N LEU A 91 0.52 -18.21 -1.22
CA LEU A 91 -0.45 -18.98 -2.00
C LEU A 91 0.22 -19.65 -3.20
N ASN A 92 0.96 -18.87 -4.00
CA ASN A 92 1.68 -19.38 -5.18
C ASN A 92 2.70 -20.48 -4.84
N ARG A 93 3.27 -20.48 -3.63
CA ARG A 93 4.19 -21.55 -3.19
C ARG A 93 3.45 -22.83 -2.81
N ARG A 94 2.22 -22.73 -2.30
CA ARG A 94 1.38 -23.88 -1.89
C ARG A 94 0.63 -24.50 -3.08
N SER A 95 0.33 -23.70 -4.10
CA SER A 95 -0.41 -24.11 -5.30
C SER A 95 0.50 -24.62 -6.44
N ARG A 96 1.80 -24.78 -6.19
CA ARG A 96 2.78 -25.39 -7.11
C ARG A 96 3.19 -26.74 -6.57
#